data_AF-T0M392-F1
#
_entry.id   AF-T0M392-F1
#
_cell.length_a   1.000
_cell.length_b   1.000
_cell.length_c   1.000
_cell.angle_alpha   90.00
_cell.angle_beta   90.00
_cell.angle_gamma   90.00
#
_symmetry.space_group_name_H-M   'P 1'
#
loop_
_entity.id
_entity.type
_entity.pdbx_description
1 polymer ?
#
loop_
_entity_poly.entity_id
_entity_poly.type
_entity_poly.pdbx_seq_one_letter_code
_entity_poly.pdbx_strand_id
1 'polypeptide(L)'
;MKTLENIKWKELTTIDNFTEPSRLIISNPLLYKRIKIKLDAFIEFLLFNQMGNSDLTIFSYLREIGFLINTNEEPETENLDSILHWFKRGWYDSLIYYVWSKKVKFIDDEDYSGDLRRGLINAYLSENSLPDRIVESLEFTKIKMPIPKNVGLEEVNLKNVLLGRRTTRIFQNESMKLEDFSSILWNALSRVRHVRNPQL
;
A
#
# COMPACT_ATOMS: atom_id res chain seq x y z
N MET A 1 25.93 24.77 -28.60
CA MET A 1 24.80 23.87 -28.30
C MET A 1 25.32 22.73 -27.44
N LYS A 2 24.98 22.69 -26.15
CA LYS A 2 25.23 21.53 -25.31
C LYS A 2 24.05 20.58 -25.53
N THR A 3 24.29 19.43 -26.13
CA THR A 3 23.28 18.40 -26.34
C THR A 3 22.77 17.91 -24.98
N LEU A 4 21.45 17.73 -24.85
CA LEU A 4 20.75 17.11 -23.71
C LEU A 4 21.06 15.60 -23.57
N GLU A 5 22.07 15.09 -24.30
CA GLU A 5 22.40 13.67 -24.48
C GLU A 5 22.76 12.93 -23.18
N ASN A 6 22.99 13.65 -22.09
CA ASN A 6 23.41 13.08 -20.81
C ASN A 6 22.35 13.19 -19.72
N ILE A 7 21.07 13.40 -20.04
CA ILE A 7 20.03 13.62 -19.03
C ILE A 7 18.98 12.51 -19.11
N LYS A 8 18.77 11.81 -17.99
CA LYS A 8 17.77 10.74 -17.87
C LYS A 8 16.85 10.98 -16.67
N TRP A 9 15.67 10.36 -16.73
CA TRP A 9 14.82 10.25 -15.54
C TRP A 9 15.52 9.42 -14.48
N LYS A 10 15.37 9.85 -13.21
CA LYS A 10 15.82 9.04 -12.08
C LYS A 10 15.03 7.73 -12.05
N GLU A 11 15.71 6.64 -11.68
CA GLU A 11 15.09 5.32 -11.57
C GLU A 11 13.82 5.36 -10.68
N LEU A 12 12.84 4.53 -11.03
CA LEU A 12 11.51 4.45 -10.39
C LEU A 12 10.64 5.73 -10.51
N THR A 13 10.98 6.67 -11.40
CA THR A 13 10.06 7.78 -11.70
C THR A 13 8.83 7.27 -12.45
N THR A 14 7.63 7.58 -11.93
CA THR A 14 6.34 7.32 -12.60
C THR A 14 5.67 8.62 -12.99
N ILE A 15 4.84 8.56 -14.04
CA ILE A 15 4.04 9.68 -14.54
C ILE A 15 2.61 9.16 -14.74
N ASP A 16 1.69 9.68 -13.94
CA ASP A 16 0.32 9.19 -13.81
C ASP A 16 -0.69 10.33 -14.01
N ASN A 17 -1.89 10.05 -14.53
CA ASN A 17 -2.95 11.06 -14.75
C ASN A 17 -4.19 10.85 -13.85
N PHE A 18 -4.04 10.07 -12.78
CA PHE A 18 -5.12 9.39 -12.03
C PHE A 18 -6.21 10.28 -11.40
N THR A 19 -6.06 11.61 -11.35
CA THR A 19 -6.94 12.46 -10.53
C THR A 19 -7.57 13.65 -11.25
N GLU A 20 -6.93 14.21 -12.30
CA GLU A 20 -7.38 15.43 -12.96
C GLU A 20 -6.98 15.38 -14.46
N PRO A 21 -7.92 15.47 -15.43
CA PRO A 21 -7.60 15.30 -16.86
C PRO A 21 -6.57 16.29 -17.42
N SER A 22 -6.45 17.49 -16.82
CA SER A 22 -5.53 18.55 -17.24
C SER A 22 -4.20 18.55 -16.49
N ARG A 23 -3.96 17.56 -15.62
CA ARG A 23 -2.73 17.47 -14.82
C ARG A 23 -2.16 16.06 -14.80
N LEU A 24 -0.84 16.02 -14.70
CA LEU A 24 -0.05 14.83 -14.49
C LEU A 24 0.57 14.87 -13.11
N ILE A 25 0.68 13.70 -12.51
CA ILE A 25 1.41 13.45 -11.28
C ILE A 25 2.73 12.81 -11.67
N ILE A 26 3.85 13.48 -11.37
CA ILE A 26 5.17 12.86 -11.45
C ILE A 26 5.56 12.44 -10.04
N SER A 27 5.94 11.17 -9.87
CA SER A 27 6.26 10.62 -8.56
C SER A 27 7.54 9.80 -8.59
N ASN A 28 8.33 9.87 -7.52
CA ASN A 28 9.51 9.03 -7.38
C ASN A 28 9.65 8.59 -5.92
N PRO A 29 9.56 7.29 -5.63
CA PRO A 29 9.62 6.77 -4.26
C PRO A 29 11.01 6.91 -3.64
N LEU A 30 12.09 6.88 -4.42
CA LEU A 30 13.46 7.07 -3.90
C LEU A 30 13.66 8.51 -3.40
N LEU A 31 13.01 9.48 -4.07
CA LEU A 31 12.98 10.87 -3.64
C LEU A 31 11.93 11.14 -2.55
N TYR A 32 10.97 10.22 -2.36
CA TYR A 32 9.76 10.44 -1.56
C TYR A 32 9.01 11.72 -1.96
N LYS A 33 8.99 12.01 -3.27
CA LYS A 33 8.35 13.21 -3.82
C LYS A 33 7.25 12.85 -4.79
N ARG A 34 6.20 13.67 -4.77
CA ARG A 34 5.10 13.68 -5.74
C ARG A 34 4.78 15.12 -6.08
N ILE A 35 4.75 15.44 -7.37
CA ILE A 35 4.43 16.77 -7.87
C ILE A 35 3.28 16.69 -8.86
N LYS A 36 2.46 17.75 -8.90
CA LYS A 36 1.41 17.93 -9.91
C LYS A 36 1.88 18.95 -10.94
N ILE A 37 1.84 18.60 -12.21
CA ILE A 37 2.21 19.47 -13.34
C ILE A 37 1.03 19.55 -14.31
N LYS A 38 0.83 20.69 -14.96
CA LYS A 38 -0.19 20.84 -16.02
C LYS A 38 0.21 20.02 -17.24
N LEU A 39 -0.75 19.34 -17.86
CA LEU A 39 -0.52 18.51 -19.04
C LEU A 39 0.18 19.28 -20.17
N ASP A 40 -0.31 20.48 -20.50
CA ASP A 40 0.27 21.32 -21.56
C ASP A 40 1.75 21.63 -21.31
N ALA A 41 2.08 21.94 -20.06
CA ALA A 41 3.44 22.30 -19.67
C ALA A 41 4.38 21.07 -19.67
N PHE A 42 3.83 19.87 -19.44
CA PHE A 42 4.56 18.62 -19.64
C PHE A 42 4.75 18.27 -21.13
N ILE A 43 3.75 18.53 -21.97
CA ILE A 43 3.87 18.37 -23.43
C ILE A 43 4.94 19.31 -23.98
N GLU A 44 4.95 20.57 -23.55
CA GLU A 44 6.03 21.52 -23.88
C GLU A 44 7.37 20.93 -23.48
N PHE A 45 7.54 20.47 -22.24
CA PHE A 45 8.76 19.81 -21.80
C PHE A 45 9.21 18.66 -22.73
N LEU A 46 8.29 17.79 -23.17
CA LEU A 46 8.62 16.68 -24.07
C LEU A 46 9.08 17.16 -25.45
N LEU A 47 8.38 18.15 -26.03
CA LEU A 47 8.72 18.71 -27.34
C LEU A 47 10.06 19.44 -27.31
N PHE A 48 10.33 20.23 -26.27
CA PHE A 48 11.59 20.94 -26.10
C PHE A 48 12.78 20.01 -25.88
N ASN A 49 12.60 18.89 -25.16
CA ASN A 49 13.64 17.88 -24.99
C ASN A 49 14.09 17.28 -26.33
N GLN A 50 13.18 17.17 -27.31
CA GLN A 50 13.50 16.71 -28.66
C GLN A 50 14.22 17.77 -29.51
N MET A 51 13.99 19.06 -29.24
CA MET A 51 14.52 20.17 -30.04
C MET A 51 15.83 20.77 -29.51
N GLY A 52 16.33 20.33 -28.33
CA GLY A 52 17.67 20.68 -27.84
C GLY A 52 17.84 22.08 -27.25
N ASN A 53 16.75 22.76 -26.88
CA ASN A 53 16.78 24.08 -26.23
C ASN A 53 16.65 23.95 -24.70
N SER A 54 17.55 24.59 -23.96
CA SER A 54 17.78 24.36 -22.52
C SER A 54 16.97 25.25 -21.54
N ASP A 55 16.15 26.20 -22.03
CA ASP A 55 15.50 27.23 -21.20
C ASP A 55 13.99 27.01 -20.99
N LEU A 56 13.63 25.84 -20.45
CA LEU A 56 12.29 25.64 -19.89
C LEU A 56 12.34 25.65 -18.36
N THR A 57 11.53 26.50 -17.73
CA THR A 57 11.35 26.57 -16.27
C THR A 57 11.01 25.21 -15.65
N ILE A 58 10.31 24.34 -16.38
CA ILE A 58 9.96 22.98 -15.91
C ILE A 58 11.17 22.05 -15.96
N PHE A 59 12.00 22.15 -16.99
CA PHE A 59 13.21 21.34 -17.11
C PHE A 59 14.17 21.65 -15.96
N SER A 60 14.44 22.95 -15.73
CA SER A 60 15.27 23.40 -14.61
C SER A 60 14.68 22.98 -13.27
N TYR A 61 13.36 23.10 -13.12
CA TYR A 61 12.67 22.69 -11.90
C TYR A 61 12.83 21.19 -11.65
N LEU A 62 12.50 20.32 -12.62
CA LEU A 62 12.60 18.85 -12.50
C LEU A 62 14.03 18.38 -12.20
N ARG A 63 15.04 19.06 -12.75
CA ARG A 63 16.45 18.82 -12.42
C ARG A 63 16.77 19.23 -10.99
N GLU A 64 16.38 20.44 -10.57
CA GLU A 64 16.61 20.96 -9.21
C GLU A 64 16.00 20.05 -8.13
N ILE A 65 14.77 19.57 -8.35
CA ILE A 65 14.09 18.69 -7.38
C ILE A 65 14.59 17.23 -7.43
N GLY A 66 15.44 16.88 -8.41
CA GLY A 66 16.15 15.60 -8.52
C GLY A 66 15.46 14.52 -9.34
N PHE A 67 14.42 14.85 -10.12
CA PHE A 67 13.74 13.88 -10.99
C PHE A 67 14.50 13.60 -12.29
N LEU A 68 15.29 14.57 -12.75
CA LEU A 68 16.19 14.44 -13.89
C LEU A 68 17.63 14.43 -13.39
N ILE A 69 18.41 13.46 -13.83
CA ILE A 69 19.79 13.23 -13.40
C ILE A 69 20.73 13.28 -14.61
N ASN A 70 21.93 13.81 -14.39
CA ASN A 70 22.98 13.86 -15.42
C ASN A 70 23.81 12.58 -15.33
N THR A 71 23.85 11.80 -16.41
CA THR A 71 24.55 10.51 -16.49
C THR A 71 26.05 10.60 -16.25
N ASN A 72 26.63 11.80 -16.40
CA ASN A 72 28.07 12.02 -16.19
C ASN A 72 28.40 12.51 -14.76
N GLU A 73 27.41 12.98 -13.99
CA GLU A 73 27.61 13.59 -12.68
C GLU A 73 27.16 12.68 -11.52
N GLU A 74 26.14 11.86 -11.73
CA GLU A 74 25.73 10.86 -10.75
C GLU A 74 26.32 9.49 -11.12
N PRO A 75 27.15 8.86 -10.26
CA PRO A 75 27.51 7.46 -10.47
C PRO A 75 26.22 6.65 -10.57
N GLU A 76 26.17 5.68 -11.50
CA GLU A 76 25.08 4.72 -11.58
C GLU A 76 24.79 4.21 -10.16
N THR A 77 23.64 4.63 -9.63
CA THR A 77 23.28 4.51 -8.23
C THR A 77 23.59 3.11 -7.70
N GLU A 78 24.13 3.01 -6.48
CA GLU A 78 24.53 1.81 -5.72
C GLU A 78 23.46 0.68 -5.60
N ASN A 79 22.33 0.77 -6.30
CA ASN A 79 21.21 -0.16 -6.20
C ASN A 79 20.52 -0.48 -7.54
N LEU A 80 21.10 -0.15 -8.70
CA LEU A 80 20.48 -0.48 -9.99
C LEU A 80 20.22 -1.99 -10.12
N ASP A 81 21.17 -2.83 -9.72
CA ASP A 81 21.02 -4.28 -9.72
C ASP A 81 19.87 -4.74 -8.81
N SER A 82 19.73 -4.12 -7.64
CA SER A 82 18.62 -4.37 -6.73
C SER A 82 17.29 -3.98 -7.39
N ILE A 83 17.18 -2.80 -8.00
CA ILE A 83 15.95 -2.37 -8.68
C ILE A 83 15.60 -3.33 -9.83
N LEU A 84 16.58 -3.68 -10.66
CA LEU A 84 16.42 -4.62 -11.77
C LEU A 84 16.01 -6.02 -11.29
N HIS A 85 16.48 -6.46 -10.12
CA HIS A 85 16.09 -7.73 -9.51
C HIS A 85 14.57 -7.81 -9.25
N TRP A 86 13.97 -6.72 -8.76
CA TRP A 86 12.51 -6.64 -8.54
C TRP A 86 11.76 -6.55 -9.88
N PHE A 87 12.27 -5.76 -10.82
CA PHE A 87 11.65 -5.60 -12.14
C PHE A 87 11.58 -6.93 -12.90
N LYS A 88 12.68 -7.70 -12.94
CA LYS A 88 12.73 -9.03 -13.59
C LYS A 88 11.72 -10.05 -13.04
N ARG A 89 11.21 -9.85 -11.83
CA ARG A 89 10.20 -10.71 -11.18
C ARG A 89 8.78 -10.21 -11.35
N GLY A 90 8.58 -9.08 -12.03
CA GLY A 90 7.27 -8.43 -12.12
C GLY A 90 6.81 -7.83 -10.80
N TRP A 91 7.73 -7.50 -9.88
CA TRP A 91 7.41 -6.96 -8.54
C TRP A 91 7.64 -5.46 -8.45
N TYR A 92 7.49 -4.77 -9.57
CA TYR A 92 7.73 -3.33 -9.66
C TYR A 92 6.81 -2.54 -8.72
N ASP A 93 5.51 -2.82 -8.73
CA ASP A 93 4.54 -2.14 -7.87
C ASP A 93 4.79 -2.41 -6.38
N SER A 94 5.20 -3.65 -6.05
CA SER A 94 5.59 -4.04 -4.69
C SER A 94 6.81 -3.25 -4.21
N LEU A 95 7.80 -3.01 -5.10
CA LEU A 95 8.96 -2.19 -4.79
C LEU A 95 8.57 -0.73 -4.56
N ILE A 96 7.73 -0.16 -5.43
CA ILE A 96 7.20 1.21 -5.26
C ILE A 96 6.51 1.33 -3.90
N TYR A 97 5.58 0.41 -3.59
CA TYR A 97 4.83 0.41 -2.34
C TYR A 97 5.76 0.28 -1.13
N TYR A 98 6.68 -0.67 -1.16
CA TYR A 98 7.65 -0.91 -0.08
C TYR A 98 8.48 0.35 0.21
N VAL A 99 9.04 0.98 -0.82
CA VAL A 99 9.85 2.19 -0.64
C VAL A 99 8.99 3.31 -0.06
N TRP A 100 7.79 3.57 -0.59
CA TRP A 100 6.91 4.59 -0.02
C TRP A 100 6.58 4.32 1.45
N SER A 101 6.29 3.06 1.81
CA SER A 101 5.95 2.66 3.19
C SER A 101 7.04 2.98 4.22
N LYS A 102 8.31 3.07 3.81
CA LYS A 102 9.45 3.31 4.71
C LYS A 102 9.48 4.70 5.33
N LYS A 103 8.85 5.69 4.68
CA LYS A 103 8.73 7.07 5.21
C LYS A 103 7.27 7.50 5.34
N VAL A 104 6.36 6.55 5.51
CA VAL A 104 5.02 6.90 5.98
C VAL A 104 5.18 7.44 7.39
N LYS A 105 4.84 8.72 7.57
CA LYS A 105 4.60 9.26 8.90
C LYS A 105 3.28 8.65 9.36
N PHE A 106 3.34 7.79 10.36
CA PHE A 106 2.11 7.30 10.96
C PHE A 106 1.52 8.44 11.75
N ILE A 107 0.19 8.58 11.72
CA ILE A 107 -0.47 9.59 12.53
C ILE A 107 -0.19 9.41 14.03
N ASP A 108 0.08 8.16 14.42
CA ASP A 108 0.45 7.75 15.76
C ASP A 108 1.79 8.33 16.23
N ASP A 109 2.68 8.73 15.31
CA ASP A 109 4.02 9.23 15.65
C ASP A 109 3.96 10.60 16.37
N GLU A 110 2.90 11.38 16.15
CA GLU A 110 2.70 12.72 16.73
C GLU A 110 1.38 12.84 17.55
N ASP A 111 0.63 11.73 17.73
CA ASP A 111 -0.68 11.70 18.41
C ASP A 111 -0.57 11.23 19.88
N TYR A 112 0.04 12.06 20.73
CA TYR A 112 0.22 11.77 22.15
C TYR A 112 -1.08 11.67 22.95
N SER A 113 -2.16 12.35 22.51
CA SER A 113 -3.46 12.38 23.19
C SER A 113 -4.48 11.38 22.63
N GLY A 114 -4.24 10.80 21.46
CA GLY A 114 -5.19 9.92 20.77
C GLY A 114 -6.34 10.66 20.08
N ASP A 115 -6.28 11.99 20.01
CA ASP A 115 -7.33 12.83 19.41
C ASP A 115 -7.28 12.81 17.89
N LEU A 116 -6.07 12.82 17.32
CA LEU A 116 -5.87 12.79 15.87
C LEU A 116 -6.35 11.46 15.30
N ARG A 117 -6.00 10.33 15.93
CA ARG A 117 -6.49 9.00 15.55
C ARG A 117 -8.01 8.91 15.64
N ARG A 118 -8.63 9.41 16.71
CA ARG A 118 -10.09 9.41 16.86
C ARG A 118 -10.77 10.27 15.79
N GLY A 119 -10.24 11.45 15.51
CA GLY A 119 -10.75 12.34 14.47
C GLY A 119 -10.70 11.70 13.08
N LEU A 120 -9.58 11.04 12.74
CA LEU A 120 -9.42 10.41 11.43
C LEU A 120 -10.22 9.12 11.27
N ILE A 121 -10.33 8.30 12.32
CA ILE A 121 -11.26 7.16 12.33
C ILE A 121 -12.69 7.65 12.14
N ASN A 122 -13.10 8.70 12.84
CA ASN A 122 -14.44 9.26 12.70
C ASN A 122 -14.65 9.85 11.30
N ALA A 123 -13.65 10.52 10.73
CA ALA A 123 -13.68 11.03 9.36
C ALA A 123 -13.83 9.89 8.34
N TYR A 124 -13.03 8.83 8.46
CA TYR A 124 -13.12 7.63 7.62
C TYR A 124 -14.48 6.92 7.76
N LEU A 125 -15.00 6.80 8.98
CA LEU A 125 -16.33 6.24 9.23
C LEU A 125 -17.47 7.16 8.73
N SER A 126 -17.19 8.45 8.54
CA SER A 126 -18.14 9.45 8.05
C SER A 126 -18.11 9.67 6.53
N GLU A 127 -17.08 9.15 5.83
CA GLU A 127 -17.09 9.11 4.37
C GLU A 127 -18.27 8.23 3.92
N ASN A 128 -19.01 8.70 2.91
CA ASN A 128 -20.33 8.20 2.49
C ASN A 128 -20.37 6.77 1.92
N SER A 129 -19.38 5.95 2.22
CA SER A 129 -19.60 4.53 2.47
C SER A 129 -18.34 3.90 3.10
N LEU A 130 -18.57 3.03 4.09
CA LEU A 130 -17.65 1.92 4.33
C LEU A 130 -17.40 1.20 2.98
N PRO A 131 -16.23 0.57 2.73
CA PRO A 131 -16.14 -0.41 1.64
C PRO A 131 -17.35 -1.32 1.78
N ASP A 132 -18.11 -1.54 0.68
CA ASP A 132 -19.36 -2.29 0.70
C ASP A 132 -19.23 -3.38 1.75
N ARG A 133 -19.94 -3.23 2.87
CA ARG A 133 -20.18 -4.39 3.72
C ARG A 133 -20.68 -5.40 2.71
N ILE A 134 -20.03 -6.57 2.64
CA ILE A 134 -20.61 -7.73 1.96
C ILE A 134 -22.07 -7.67 2.36
N VAL A 135 -22.90 -7.30 1.38
CA VAL A 135 -24.31 -7.01 1.57
C VAL A 135 -24.80 -8.22 2.35
N GLU A 136 -25.58 -8.04 3.42
CA GLU A 136 -26.34 -9.17 3.94
C GLU A 136 -27.14 -9.65 2.73
N SER A 137 -26.61 -10.65 2.02
CA SER A 137 -27.25 -11.17 0.84
C SER A 137 -28.60 -11.63 1.34
N LEU A 138 -29.62 -10.95 0.84
CA LEU A 138 -31.02 -11.21 1.16
C LEU A 138 -31.44 -12.63 0.78
N GLU A 139 -30.55 -13.40 0.13
CA GLU A 139 -30.79 -14.75 -0.37
C GLU A 139 -30.16 -15.87 0.46
N PHE A 140 -29.42 -15.59 1.55
CA PHE A 140 -28.91 -16.66 2.41
C PHE A 140 -29.75 -16.83 3.68
N THR A 141 -30.24 -18.06 3.86
CA THR A 141 -30.83 -18.53 5.12
C THR A 141 -29.86 -18.22 6.27
N LYS A 142 -30.26 -17.36 7.21
CA LYS A 142 -29.46 -17.07 8.42
C LYS A 142 -29.32 -18.37 9.22
N ILE A 143 -28.14 -18.99 9.17
CA ILE A 143 -27.85 -20.19 9.97
C ILE A 143 -27.49 -19.73 11.38
N LYS A 144 -28.30 -20.14 12.36
CA LYS A 144 -27.98 -19.92 13.76
C LYS A 144 -26.78 -20.78 14.14
N MET A 145 -25.63 -20.14 14.33
CA MET A 145 -24.44 -20.83 14.82
C MET A 145 -24.66 -21.29 16.27
N PRO A 146 -24.23 -22.51 16.62
CA PRO A 146 -24.30 -22.97 18.00
C PRO A 146 -23.46 -22.04 18.87
N ILE A 147 -23.95 -21.71 20.06
CA ILE A 147 -23.15 -20.99 21.04
C ILE A 147 -21.91 -21.86 21.29
N PRO A 148 -20.71 -21.32 21.11
CA PRO A 148 -19.49 -22.06 21.40
C PRO A 148 -19.56 -22.38 22.88
N LYS A 149 -19.82 -23.65 23.20
CA LYS A 149 -19.45 -24.16 24.51
C LYS A 149 -17.95 -23.89 24.60
N ASN A 150 -17.48 -23.33 25.70
CA ASN A 150 -16.08 -23.48 26.08
C ASN A 150 -15.85 -24.99 26.31
N VAL A 151 -15.95 -25.81 25.26
CA VAL A 151 -15.69 -27.24 25.33
C VAL A 151 -14.21 -27.31 25.51
N GLY A 152 -13.80 -27.55 26.76
CA GLY A 152 -12.47 -27.89 27.22
C GLY A 152 -11.41 -27.94 26.13
N LEU A 153 -11.02 -26.76 25.62
CA LEU A 153 -9.70 -26.64 25.06
C LEU A 153 -8.84 -26.89 26.28
N GLU A 154 -8.18 -28.05 26.32
CA GLU A 154 -7.10 -28.27 27.26
C GLU A 154 -6.26 -26.99 27.26
N GLU A 155 -5.83 -26.54 28.44
CA GLU A 155 -4.90 -25.41 28.48
C GLU A 155 -3.61 -25.84 27.77
N VAL A 156 -3.57 -25.64 26.45
CA VAL A 156 -2.42 -25.99 25.65
C VAL A 156 -1.43 -24.87 25.80
N ASN A 157 -0.23 -25.22 26.26
CA ASN A 157 0.86 -24.27 26.33
C ASN A 157 1.11 -23.63 24.94
N LEU A 158 1.14 -22.30 24.88
CA LEU A 158 1.37 -21.54 23.65
C LEU A 158 2.62 -22.00 22.88
N LYS A 159 3.69 -22.36 23.60
CA LYS A 159 4.92 -22.89 23.00
C LYS A 159 4.62 -24.15 22.17
N ASN A 160 3.82 -25.06 22.71
CA ASN A 160 3.49 -26.31 22.03
C ASN A 160 2.63 -26.06 20.79
N VAL A 161 1.71 -25.08 20.85
CA VAL A 161 0.90 -24.66 19.69
C VAL A 161 1.79 -24.12 18.58
N LEU A 162 2.71 -23.21 18.91
CA LEU A 162 3.59 -22.59 17.91
C LEU A 162 4.57 -23.60 17.28
N LEU A 163 5.17 -24.48 18.08
CA LEU A 163 6.08 -25.52 17.60
C LEU A 163 5.36 -26.62 16.80
N GLY A 164 4.12 -26.93 17.17
CA GLY A 164 3.29 -27.94 16.52
C GLY A 164 2.57 -27.45 15.26
N ARG A 165 2.44 -26.13 15.06
CA ARG A 165 1.70 -25.55 13.92
C ARG A 165 2.30 -26.01 12.59
N ARG A 166 1.47 -26.61 11.73
CA ARG A 166 1.82 -26.97 10.35
C ARG A 166 0.73 -26.47 9.40
N THR A 167 1.13 -26.17 8.17
CA THR A 167 0.17 -25.89 7.09
C THR A 167 -0.24 -27.21 6.46
N THR A 168 -1.48 -27.63 6.68
CA THR A 168 -2.05 -28.84 6.08
C THR A 168 -2.82 -28.48 4.82
N ARG A 169 -2.55 -29.18 3.71
CA ARG A 169 -3.25 -29.01 2.42
C ARG A 169 -4.00 -30.26 1.96
N ILE A 170 -3.77 -31.39 2.62
CA ILE A 170 -4.46 -32.66 2.36
C ILE A 170 -5.40 -32.90 3.54
N PHE A 171 -6.69 -32.95 3.26
CA PHE A 171 -7.73 -33.10 4.28
C PHE A 171 -8.29 -34.51 4.25
N GLN A 172 -8.71 -35.01 5.41
CA GLN A 172 -9.50 -36.22 5.49
C GLN A 172 -10.87 -35.97 4.85
N ASN A 173 -11.49 -37.02 4.31
CA ASN A 173 -12.83 -36.94 3.74
C ASN A 173 -13.91 -36.98 4.83
N GLU A 174 -13.74 -36.15 5.86
CA GLU A 174 -14.67 -35.98 6.97
C GLU A 174 -15.07 -34.50 7.05
N SER A 175 -16.37 -34.26 7.22
CA SER A 175 -16.87 -32.89 7.36
C SER A 175 -16.58 -32.35 8.76
N MET A 176 -16.14 -31.10 8.83
CA MET A 176 -16.00 -30.38 10.10
C MET A 176 -17.36 -30.22 10.77
N LYS A 177 -17.44 -30.48 12.08
CA LYS A 177 -18.67 -30.28 12.84
C LYS A 177 -18.96 -28.78 12.97
N LEU A 178 -20.24 -28.43 12.97
CA LEU A 178 -20.68 -27.03 13.04
C LEU A 178 -20.24 -26.36 14.35
N GLU A 179 -20.18 -27.14 15.44
CA GLU A 179 -19.72 -26.70 16.76
C GLU A 179 -18.24 -26.32 16.76
N ASP A 180 -17.40 -27.14 16.12
CA ASP A 180 -15.96 -26.91 16.01
C ASP A 180 -15.70 -25.63 15.19
N PHE A 181 -16.40 -25.48 14.07
CA PHE A 181 -16.32 -24.28 13.24
C PHE A 181 -16.79 -23.02 13.99
N SER A 182 -17.90 -23.11 14.73
CA SER A 182 -18.40 -22.02 15.57
C SER A 182 -17.38 -21.59 16.63
N SER A 183 -16.72 -22.56 17.28
CA SER A 183 -15.68 -22.31 18.28
C SER A 183 -14.45 -21.62 17.68
N ILE A 184 -14.02 -22.03 16.49
CA ILE A 184 -12.89 -21.40 15.77
C ILE A 184 -13.23 -19.94 15.45
N LEU A 185 -14.39 -19.69 14.83
CA LEU A 185 -14.82 -18.34 14.48
C LEU A 185 -14.98 -17.46 15.71
N TRP A 186 -15.50 -18.03 16.80
CA TRP A 186 -15.59 -17.33 18.06
C TRP A 186 -14.20 -16.90 18.53
N ASN A 187 -13.28 -17.82 18.77
CA ASN A 187 -11.99 -17.46 19.35
C ASN A 187 -11.12 -16.58 18.42
N ALA A 188 -11.09 -16.86 17.11
CA ALA A 188 -10.29 -16.11 16.14
C ALA A 188 -10.73 -14.64 15.98
N LEU A 189 -12.03 -14.36 16.12
CA LEU A 189 -12.61 -13.01 15.96
C LEU A 189 -12.87 -12.31 17.30
N SER A 190 -12.29 -12.78 18.40
CA SER A 190 -12.43 -12.19 19.75
C SER A 190 -12.16 -10.69 19.77
N ARG A 191 -11.07 -10.24 19.13
CA ARG A 191 -10.71 -8.81 19.03
C ARG A 191 -11.77 -7.99 18.28
N VAL A 192 -12.25 -8.52 17.16
CA VAL A 192 -13.28 -7.84 16.35
C VAL A 192 -14.59 -7.75 17.13
N ARG A 193 -14.95 -8.79 17.91
CA ARG A 193 -16.14 -8.76 18.77
C ARG A 193 -16.02 -7.73 19.90
N HIS A 194 -14.88 -7.67 20.60
CA HIS A 194 -14.67 -6.67 21.67
C HIS A 194 -14.83 -5.23 21.13
N VAL A 195 -14.30 -4.94 19.95
CA VAL A 195 -14.44 -3.61 19.32
C VAL A 195 -15.90 -3.30 18.97
N ARG A 196 -16.68 -4.30 18.53
CA ARG A 196 -18.07 -4.13 18.08
C ARG A 196 -19.09 -4.13 19.22
N ASN A 197 -18.80 -4.86 20.29
CA ASN A 197 -19.61 -4.95 21.50
C ASN A 197 -18.67 -4.89 22.72
N PRO A 198 -18.30 -3.68 23.19
CA PRO A 198 -17.35 -3.50 24.30
C PRO A 198 -17.81 -4.09 25.64
N GLN A 199 -19.05 -4.56 25.72
CA GLN A 199 -19.65 -5.19 26.90
C GLN A 199 -19.56 -6.73 26.88
N LEU A 200 -18.96 -7.32 25.82
CA LEU A 200 -18.64 -8.74 25.66
C LEU A 200 -17.13 -8.96 25.68
#